data_AF-A0A2Y9D6Q0-F1
#
_entry.id   AF-A0A2Y9D6Q0-F1
#
_cell.length_a   1.000
_cell.length_b   1.000
_cell.length_c   1.000
_cell.angle_alpha   90.00
_cell.angle_beta   90.00
_cell.angle_gamma   90.00
#
_symmetry.space_group_name_H-M   'P 1'
#
loop_
_entity.id
_entity.type
_entity.pdbx_description
1 polymer ?
#
loop_
_entity_poly.entity_id
_entity_poly.type
_entity_poly.pdbx_seq_one_letter_code
_entity_poly.pdbx_strand_id
1 'polypeptide(L)'
;MGRSYDALNRGRGLRGVARGRERDLAAGGDPEDLVVNCGPRRLQCVRRTPGDQSGQRSPSQSEIPSRAERRRGASRSPASTCQYCSLPTRGVPVLAVRCASRPSRVCGPQVAMLSRTPSLSRLRRILGASSLLTKGCDAAAEEAGAGFHPWDIIMQLGLALVLGVALCLGCGQSSLWAPERPFLVLWNVPSAHCEDRFGVRLPLKALGITANRGQRFQGQNITIFYKNRLGLYPYFGPRGTGHHGGIPQLVPLGRHLAQAAFQIRHSLGPGFAGLAVLDWEEWSPLWAGNWGRRRVYRAASRAWARQVFPHLDHREQLHEARAGFEQAARTLMEDTLQLGQALQPHGLWGFYRYPACGNGWHSMASNYTGRCHAATLARNTRLHWLWAASSALFPSIYLPPRLPPAHHQAFVRHRLEEAFRVAHAGHLHPLPVLAYARLTHRRSGRFLSQDDLVQTMGVSVALGATGVVLWGDLSFSSSEEECWRLHDYLVGTLGPYVINVTRAAMACSHQRCHGRGRCARRDPGQLEAFLHLRPDGIPGDWEPFSCHCYRGWAGPTCQKPGLALRRQHKARSHLLLTNHSSCPCCHLPSP
;
A
#
# COMPACT_ATOMS: atom_id res chain seq x y z
N MET A 1 66.19 8.62 25.41
CA MET A 1 66.09 8.28 26.85
C MET A 1 64.66 7.82 27.11
N GLY A 2 64.36 6.63 27.62
CA GLY A 2 65.24 5.46 27.87
C GLY A 2 64.46 4.27 28.47
N ARG A 3 65.11 3.09 28.50
CA ARG A 3 64.63 1.77 29.00
C ARG A 3 63.56 1.11 28.09
N SER A 4 63.76 -0.05 27.43
CA SER A 4 64.27 -1.39 27.82
C SER A 4 63.19 -2.30 28.41
N TYR A 5 63.16 -3.62 28.17
CA TYR A 5 63.64 -4.51 27.07
C TYR A 5 63.12 -5.93 27.41
N ASP A 6 62.84 -6.78 26.40
CA ASP A 6 62.63 -8.25 26.54
C ASP A 6 61.44 -8.72 27.44
N ALA A 7 61.03 -10.00 27.51
CA ALA A 7 61.60 -11.23 26.93
C ALA A 7 60.54 -12.24 26.44
N LEU A 8 61.01 -13.27 25.73
CA LEU A 8 60.23 -14.43 25.27
C LEU A 8 59.70 -15.29 26.43
N ASN A 9 58.69 -16.12 26.15
CA ASN A 9 58.93 -17.57 26.27
C ASN A 9 58.04 -18.45 25.37
N ARG A 10 58.54 -19.66 25.05
CA ARG A 10 57.80 -20.73 24.34
C ARG A 10 57.78 -21.99 25.21
N GLY A 11 56.66 -22.69 25.29
CA GLY A 11 56.55 -24.00 25.95
C GLY A 11 55.65 -24.95 25.15
N ARG A 12 56.05 -26.21 25.02
CA ARG A 12 55.26 -27.28 24.37
C ARG A 12 54.90 -28.37 25.37
N GLY A 13 53.68 -28.90 25.24
CA GLY A 13 53.27 -30.18 25.81
C GLY A 13 51.74 -30.26 25.90
N LEU A 14 51.04 -31.35 25.62
CA LEU A 14 51.19 -32.58 24.81
C LEU A 14 50.09 -33.52 25.34
N ARG A 15 49.32 -34.14 24.43
CA ARG A 15 48.41 -35.29 24.68
C ARG A 15 47.13 -35.05 25.51
N GLY A 16 46.01 -35.46 24.92
CA GLY A 16 44.68 -35.56 25.52
C GLY A 16 43.69 -36.06 24.48
N VAL A 17 43.55 -37.39 24.33
CA VAL A 17 42.72 -38.00 23.28
C VAL A 17 41.38 -38.46 23.86
N ALA A 18 40.27 -38.01 23.27
CA ALA A 18 38.95 -38.59 23.48
C ALA A 18 38.13 -38.56 22.17
N ARG A 19 37.70 -39.72 21.69
CA ARG A 19 36.69 -39.85 20.60
C ARG A 19 35.29 -39.81 21.24
N GLY A 20 34.33 -39.10 20.62
CA GLY A 20 33.06 -38.78 21.30
C GLY A 20 31.79 -38.68 20.46
N ARG A 21 31.69 -39.41 19.33
CA ARG A 21 30.49 -39.68 18.49
C ARG A 21 29.49 -38.53 18.24
N GLU A 22 29.37 -38.17 16.96
CA GLU A 22 28.13 -37.65 16.38
C GLU A 22 26.88 -38.46 16.78
N ARG A 23 25.74 -37.77 16.86
CA ARG A 23 24.42 -38.32 16.49
C ARG A 23 23.60 -37.22 15.83
N ASP A 24 23.20 -37.44 14.59
CA ASP A 24 22.05 -36.73 14.02
C ASP A 24 20.76 -37.12 14.77
N LEU A 25 19.90 -36.14 15.03
CA LEU A 25 18.46 -36.35 15.15
C LEU A 25 17.72 -35.17 14.53
N ALA A 26 16.96 -35.46 13.49
CA ALA A 26 16.11 -34.49 12.81
C ALA A 26 14.66 -34.56 13.29
N ALA A 27 13.87 -33.56 12.87
CA ALA A 27 12.41 -33.46 12.94
C ALA A 27 11.74 -33.10 14.29
N GLY A 28 10.87 -32.08 14.21
CA GLY A 28 9.50 -32.18 14.72
C GLY A 28 9.21 -31.79 16.18
N GLY A 29 8.88 -30.52 16.42
CA GLY A 29 8.21 -30.08 17.66
C GLY A 29 7.87 -28.59 17.69
N ASP A 30 6.58 -28.24 17.58
CA ASP A 30 6.04 -26.94 18.04
C ASP A 30 5.71 -27.10 19.54
N PRO A 31 6.19 -26.22 20.45
CA PRO A 31 5.85 -26.30 21.88
C PRO A 31 4.36 -26.06 22.19
N GLU A 32 3.89 -26.69 23.27
CA GLU A 32 2.50 -26.80 23.74
C GLU A 32 1.87 -25.43 24.11
N ASP A 33 0.55 -25.18 24.09
CA ASP A 33 -0.64 -25.97 24.47
C ASP A 33 -0.80 -26.27 25.99
N LEU A 34 -0.48 -25.27 26.82
CA LEU A 34 -0.93 -25.18 28.22
C LEU A 34 -2.38 -24.66 28.32
N VAL A 35 -3.34 -25.57 28.48
CA VAL A 35 -4.77 -25.26 28.73
C VAL A 35 -5.05 -25.17 30.22
N VAL A 36 -5.30 -23.96 30.73
CA VAL A 36 -5.81 -23.75 32.10
C VAL A 36 -7.32 -23.70 32.09
N ASN A 37 -7.98 -24.76 32.59
CA ASN A 37 -9.42 -24.79 32.81
C ASN A 37 -9.79 -24.05 34.10
N CYS A 38 -10.66 -23.03 33.98
CA CYS A 38 -11.29 -22.36 35.14
C CYS A 38 -12.80 -22.54 35.07
N GLY A 39 -13.37 -23.34 35.99
CA GLY A 39 -14.81 -23.53 36.14
C GLY A 39 -15.52 -22.30 36.73
N PRO A 40 -16.86 -22.22 36.60
CA PRO A 40 -17.63 -21.04 37.01
C PRO A 40 -17.81 -20.96 38.53
N ARG A 41 -17.40 -19.86 39.16
CA ARG A 41 -17.84 -19.50 40.52
C ARG A 41 -18.95 -18.45 40.46
N ARG A 42 -20.12 -18.81 40.99
CA ARG A 42 -21.16 -17.84 41.39
C ARG A 42 -20.65 -17.03 42.58
N LEU A 43 -21.04 -15.76 42.67
CA LEU A 43 -20.97 -14.97 43.90
C LEU A 43 -22.32 -14.27 44.10
N GLN A 44 -22.87 -14.34 45.31
CA GLN A 44 -24.12 -13.71 45.70
C GLN A 44 -23.85 -12.33 46.32
N CYS A 45 -24.80 -11.41 46.19
CA CYS A 45 -24.75 -10.10 46.83
C CYS A 45 -25.26 -10.17 48.28
N VAL A 46 -24.56 -9.54 49.22
CA VAL A 46 -25.06 -9.23 50.56
C VAL A 46 -24.76 -7.77 50.89
N ARG A 47 -25.74 -7.05 51.44
CA ARG A 47 -25.59 -5.69 51.99
C ARG A 47 -25.46 -5.76 53.52
N ARG A 48 -24.66 -4.87 54.12
CA ARG A 48 -25.00 -4.18 55.39
C ARG A 48 -24.14 -2.93 55.58
N THR A 49 -24.52 -2.12 56.57
CA THR A 49 -24.15 -0.72 56.80
C THR A 49 -23.24 -0.54 58.04
N PRO A 50 -22.64 0.65 58.29
CA PRO A 50 -21.40 0.76 59.08
C PRO A 50 -21.59 0.96 60.60
N GLY A 51 -20.47 0.86 61.33
CA GLY A 51 -20.27 1.24 62.74
C GLY A 51 -19.00 2.09 62.91
N ASP A 52 -18.83 2.68 64.10
CA ASP A 52 -18.15 3.98 64.31
C ASP A 52 -16.89 3.90 65.22
N GLN A 53 -16.12 5.02 65.32
CA GLN A 53 -15.09 5.34 66.34
C GLN A 53 -13.78 4.49 66.37
N SER A 54 -12.61 4.95 66.86
CA SER A 54 -12.06 6.30 67.21
C SER A 54 -10.51 6.21 67.38
N GLY A 55 -9.78 7.32 67.67
CA GLY A 55 -8.52 7.23 68.45
C GLY A 55 -7.19 7.87 67.99
N GLN A 56 -7.06 9.20 68.09
CA GLN A 56 -5.89 9.99 68.60
C GLN A 56 -4.42 9.94 68.05
N ARG A 57 -3.83 11.17 68.07
CA ARG A 57 -2.42 11.61 68.31
C ARG A 57 -1.39 11.79 67.16
N SER A 58 -0.83 13.01 67.15
CA SER A 58 0.36 13.54 66.41
C SER A 58 1.54 13.76 67.42
N PRO A 59 2.59 14.64 67.30
CA PRO A 59 2.87 15.75 66.34
C PRO A 59 4.36 15.99 65.89
N SER A 60 4.55 16.87 64.88
CA SER A 60 5.64 17.90 64.69
C SER A 60 5.37 18.64 63.35
N GLN A 61 5.19 19.98 63.30
CA GLN A 61 6.21 21.06 63.18
C GLN A 61 7.11 20.94 61.94
N SER A 62 7.26 21.91 61.02
CA SER A 62 6.58 23.23 60.75
C SER A 62 6.82 23.61 59.24
N GLU A 63 6.66 24.80 58.64
CA GLU A 63 6.35 26.20 59.05
C GLU A 63 5.69 27.04 57.88
N ILE A 64 5.50 28.36 58.04
CA ILE A 64 4.65 29.30 57.25
C ILE A 64 5.28 30.72 57.31
N PRO A 65 5.41 31.56 56.23
CA PRO A 65 4.30 32.32 55.60
C PRO A 65 4.47 32.62 54.07
N SER A 66 3.62 33.32 53.30
CA SER A 66 2.57 34.32 53.62
C SER A 66 1.37 34.36 52.63
N ARG A 67 0.17 34.63 53.17
CA ARG A 67 -0.83 35.67 52.78
C ARG A 67 -1.20 35.90 51.29
N ALA A 68 -2.46 36.14 50.89
CA ALA A 68 -3.78 35.59 51.24
C ALA A 68 -4.87 36.33 50.45
N GLU A 69 -5.88 35.63 49.90
CA GLU A 69 -7.25 36.18 49.84
C GLU A 69 -8.32 35.07 49.82
N ARG A 70 -9.59 35.41 50.09
CA ARG A 70 -10.68 34.43 50.33
C ARG A 70 -11.93 34.74 49.51
N ARG A 71 -12.57 33.70 48.97
CA ARG A 71 -14.04 33.53 49.01
C ARG A 71 -14.41 32.03 48.96
N ARG A 72 -15.65 31.71 49.34
CA ARG A 72 -16.10 30.37 49.79
C ARG A 72 -16.77 29.59 48.66
N GLY A 73 -16.74 28.25 48.67
CA GLY A 73 -17.68 27.47 47.83
C GLY A 73 -17.42 25.97 47.60
N ALA A 74 -17.75 25.12 48.59
CA ALA A 74 -18.09 23.68 48.44
C ALA A 74 -17.04 22.71 47.84
N SER A 75 -17.29 21.40 48.00
CA SER A 75 -16.33 20.32 47.73
C SER A 75 -16.92 19.18 46.87
N ARG A 76 -16.10 18.56 46.01
CA ARG A 76 -15.77 17.12 46.01
C ARG A 76 -14.92 16.68 44.80
N SER A 77 -14.28 15.53 44.94
CA SER A 77 -13.31 14.93 43.99
C SER A 77 -13.95 14.42 42.69
N PRO A 78 -13.18 14.29 41.58
CA PRO A 78 -13.72 13.88 40.29
C PRO A 78 -13.93 12.36 40.18
N ALA A 79 -14.99 11.96 39.48
CA ALA A 79 -15.19 10.60 38.95
C ALA A 79 -15.49 10.70 37.45
N SER A 80 -14.69 10.02 36.62
CA SER A 80 -14.73 10.17 35.16
C SER A 80 -15.56 9.08 34.47
N THR A 81 -16.80 9.42 34.09
CA THR A 81 -17.64 8.58 33.21
C THR A 81 -18.42 9.46 32.23
N CYS A 82 -17.96 9.54 30.98
CA CYS A 82 -18.72 10.22 29.91
C CYS A 82 -19.69 9.25 29.25
N GLN A 83 -20.99 9.50 29.41
CA GLN A 83 -22.07 8.82 28.71
C GLN A 83 -22.66 9.74 27.63
N TYR A 84 -23.23 9.18 26.56
CA TYR A 84 -23.65 9.94 25.37
C TYR A 84 -24.79 10.93 25.67
N CYS A 85 -24.73 12.11 25.05
CA CYS A 85 -25.76 13.15 25.13
C CYS A 85 -27.09 12.72 24.46
N SER A 86 -28.22 13.23 24.96
CA SER A 86 -29.54 13.09 24.34
C SER A 86 -30.49 14.20 24.83
N LEU A 87 -30.97 15.06 23.92
CA LEU A 87 -31.99 16.11 24.09
C LEU A 87 -32.51 16.53 22.70
N PRO A 88 -33.71 17.14 22.55
CA PRO A 88 -35.00 16.78 23.15
C PRO A 88 -36.13 16.69 22.06
N THR A 89 -37.40 16.88 22.41
CA THR A 89 -38.58 16.40 21.65
C THR A 89 -39.61 17.47 21.24
N ARG A 90 -40.41 17.18 20.18
CA ARG A 90 -41.82 17.62 19.85
C ARG A 90 -42.15 17.24 18.37
N GLY A 91 -43.31 16.72 17.96
CA GLY A 91 -44.35 15.97 18.69
C GLY A 91 -45.74 15.84 17.99
N VAL A 92 -46.09 14.64 17.47
CA VAL A 92 -47.49 14.09 17.28
C VAL A 92 -48.37 14.78 16.20
N PRO A 93 -49.45 14.18 15.59
CA PRO A 93 -49.97 12.78 15.53
C PRO A 93 -49.71 12.06 14.17
N VAL A 94 -49.61 10.74 14.04
CA VAL A 94 -50.57 9.60 14.19
C VAL A 94 -51.59 9.42 13.05
N LEU A 95 -51.42 8.33 12.28
CA LEU A 95 -52.51 7.44 11.85
C LEU A 95 -51.99 5.98 11.85
N ALA A 96 -52.83 5.00 12.16
CA ALA A 96 -52.45 3.59 12.20
C ALA A 96 -53.61 2.66 11.80
N VAL A 97 -53.32 1.60 11.05
CA VAL A 97 -54.24 0.51 10.70
C VAL A 97 -53.50 -0.82 10.87
N ARG A 98 -54.20 -1.88 11.29
CA ARG A 98 -53.59 -3.16 11.69
C ARG A 98 -54.50 -4.36 11.34
N CYS A 99 -53.87 -5.48 11.01
CA CYS A 99 -54.41 -6.87 11.04
C CYS A 99 -55.54 -7.29 10.07
N ALA A 100 -55.25 -8.30 9.25
CA ALA A 100 -56.15 -9.41 8.89
C ALA A 100 -55.29 -10.64 8.51
N SER A 101 -55.80 -11.88 8.56
CA SER A 101 -54.97 -13.09 8.38
C SER A 101 -55.70 -14.37 7.97
N ARG A 102 -55.10 -15.13 7.03
CA ARG A 102 -55.40 -16.56 6.65
C ARG A 102 -56.79 -16.83 6.03
N PRO A 103 -57.10 -18.04 5.47
CA PRO A 103 -56.31 -19.28 5.36
C PRO A 103 -56.10 -19.80 3.91
N SER A 104 -55.71 -21.08 3.75
CA SER A 104 -55.17 -21.71 2.52
C SER A 104 -56.04 -22.84 1.94
N ARG A 105 -55.83 -23.17 0.64
CA ARG A 105 -55.89 -24.52 -0.02
C ARG A 105 -55.23 -24.38 -1.41
N VAL A 106 -54.18 -25.12 -1.80
CA VAL A 106 -54.02 -26.58 -2.08
C VAL A 106 -54.63 -27.00 -3.42
N CYS A 107 -53.78 -27.25 -4.43
CA CYS A 107 -53.78 -28.44 -5.30
C CYS A 107 -52.60 -28.48 -6.30
N GLY A 108 -52.22 -29.69 -6.69
CA GLY A 108 -51.27 -30.13 -7.73
C GLY A 108 -51.38 -31.67 -7.82
N PRO A 109 -50.49 -32.42 -8.51
CA PRO A 109 -49.32 -32.03 -9.31
C PRO A 109 -49.34 -32.69 -10.73
N GLN A 110 -48.16 -33.09 -11.24
CA GLN A 110 -47.84 -33.91 -12.45
C GLN A 110 -47.45 -33.15 -13.74
N VAL A 111 -46.59 -33.65 -14.64
CA VAL A 111 -45.32 -34.43 -14.55
C VAL A 111 -44.70 -34.49 -15.98
N ALA A 112 -43.47 -35.02 -16.13
CA ALA A 112 -42.68 -35.16 -17.37
C ALA A 112 -42.06 -33.84 -17.89
N MET A 113 -40.74 -33.66 -17.98
CA MET A 113 -39.71 -34.42 -18.71
C MET A 113 -39.98 -34.59 -20.21
N LEU A 114 -39.16 -33.92 -21.04
CA LEU A 114 -38.13 -34.65 -21.79
C LEU A 114 -36.99 -33.71 -22.21
N SER A 115 -35.78 -34.24 -22.28
CA SER A 115 -34.58 -33.55 -22.75
C SER A 115 -34.05 -34.24 -24.01
N ARG A 116 -33.70 -33.46 -25.05
CA ARG A 116 -32.73 -33.84 -26.09
C ARG A 116 -32.39 -32.66 -27.02
N THR A 117 -31.09 -32.45 -27.20
CA THR A 117 -30.44 -31.83 -28.38
C THR A 117 -30.36 -32.88 -29.52
N PRO A 118 -29.87 -32.64 -30.77
CA PRO A 118 -28.96 -31.55 -31.19
C PRO A 118 -29.07 -30.98 -32.65
N SER A 119 -28.12 -30.07 -32.95
CA SER A 119 -27.36 -29.94 -34.22
C SER A 119 -27.83 -29.11 -35.45
N LEU A 120 -26.82 -28.42 -36.02
CA LEU A 120 -26.52 -28.14 -37.43
C LEU A 120 -27.48 -27.32 -38.34
N SER A 121 -27.25 -26.00 -38.33
CA SER A 121 -26.91 -25.13 -39.50
C SER A 121 -27.46 -25.41 -40.92
N ARG A 122 -28.04 -24.38 -41.59
CA ARG A 122 -27.62 -23.84 -42.92
C ARG A 122 -28.44 -22.62 -43.41
N LEU A 123 -27.80 -21.81 -44.28
CA LEU A 123 -28.28 -20.71 -45.18
C LEU A 123 -29.19 -19.59 -44.58
N ARG A 124 -29.14 -18.28 -44.90
CA ARG A 124 -28.49 -17.37 -45.90
C ARG A 124 -29.45 -16.80 -46.98
N ARG A 125 -29.79 -15.50 -46.80
CA ARG A 125 -30.37 -14.50 -47.76
C ARG A 125 -31.82 -14.67 -48.26
N ILE A 126 -32.58 -13.58 -48.16
CA ILE A 126 -33.36 -12.98 -49.27
C ILE A 126 -32.98 -11.47 -49.35
N LEU A 127 -33.11 -10.87 -50.53
CA LEU A 127 -32.96 -9.43 -50.82
C LEU A 127 -34.22 -8.96 -51.59
N GLY A 128 -34.52 -7.65 -51.56
CA GLY A 128 -35.54 -7.01 -52.40
C GLY A 128 -35.19 -5.54 -52.64
N ALA A 129 -35.36 -5.05 -53.87
CA ALA A 129 -34.94 -3.71 -54.29
C ALA A 129 -35.74 -3.19 -55.50
N SER A 130 -35.78 -1.86 -55.66
CA SER A 130 -36.23 -1.05 -56.83
C SER A 130 -35.56 0.34 -56.67
N SER A 131 -34.87 0.98 -57.64
CA SER A 131 -35.18 1.37 -59.04
C SER A 131 -36.15 2.56 -59.13
N LEU A 132 -36.04 3.57 -60.02
CA LEU A 132 -35.30 3.70 -61.30
C LEU A 132 -35.24 5.20 -61.77
N LEU A 133 -34.85 5.46 -63.03
CA LEU A 133 -34.88 6.72 -63.84
C LEU A 133 -33.69 7.71 -63.73
N THR A 134 -33.60 8.72 -64.61
CA THR A 134 -32.68 8.70 -65.80
C THR A 134 -32.42 10.06 -66.50
N LYS A 135 -31.23 10.20 -67.13
CA LYS A 135 -30.83 11.05 -68.30
C LYS A 135 -30.68 12.59 -68.18
N GLY A 136 -29.75 13.15 -68.98
CA GLY A 136 -29.58 14.59 -69.32
C GLY A 136 -28.14 14.91 -69.81
N CYS A 137 -27.96 15.76 -70.83
CA CYS A 137 -26.64 16.08 -71.46
C CYS A 137 -26.51 17.55 -71.91
N ASP A 138 -25.27 17.91 -72.29
CA ASP A 138 -24.84 18.94 -73.28
C ASP A 138 -24.21 20.29 -72.85
N ALA A 139 -22.90 20.38 -73.16
CA ALA A 139 -22.14 21.44 -73.87
C ALA A 139 -21.92 22.90 -73.37
N ALA A 140 -20.68 23.34 -73.66
CA ALA A 140 -20.19 24.72 -73.96
C ALA A 140 -19.71 25.66 -72.83
N ALA A 141 -18.88 26.64 -73.25
CA ALA A 141 -18.15 27.65 -72.48
C ALA A 141 -18.92 29.01 -72.46
N GLU A 142 -18.46 30.15 -71.91
CA GLU A 142 -17.09 30.62 -71.59
C GLU A 142 -17.08 31.75 -70.52
N GLU A 143 -15.88 32.13 -70.07
CA GLU A 143 -15.43 33.30 -69.28
C GLU A 143 -16.11 33.83 -67.98
N ALA A 144 -15.30 33.80 -66.92
CA ALA A 144 -14.95 34.91 -66.02
C ALA A 144 -16.04 35.83 -65.40
N GLY A 145 -16.33 35.59 -64.12
CA GLY A 145 -16.90 36.59 -63.19
C GLY A 145 -16.58 36.21 -61.74
N ALA A 146 -15.98 37.13 -60.95
CA ALA A 146 -15.48 36.79 -59.62
C ALA A 146 -16.60 36.69 -58.56
N GLY A 147 -16.80 35.49 -58.00
CA GLY A 147 -17.72 35.24 -56.89
C GLY A 147 -17.23 34.09 -56.00
N PHE A 148 -17.22 34.30 -54.68
CA PHE A 148 -16.74 33.32 -53.70
C PHE A 148 -17.62 32.06 -53.68
N HIS A 149 -17.03 30.89 -53.97
CA HIS A 149 -17.69 29.59 -54.08
C HIS A 149 -16.67 28.45 -53.74
N PRO A 150 -17.08 27.19 -53.48
CA PRO A 150 -16.84 26.55 -52.17
C PRO A 150 -15.42 26.04 -51.84
N TRP A 151 -14.38 26.48 -52.52
CA TRP A 151 -13.00 26.06 -52.28
C TRP A 151 -12.44 26.51 -50.91
N ASP A 152 -13.02 27.53 -50.28
CA ASP A 152 -12.77 27.84 -48.87
C ASP A 152 -13.09 26.66 -47.94
N ILE A 153 -14.08 25.83 -48.28
CA ILE A 153 -14.40 24.62 -47.49
C ILE A 153 -13.27 23.60 -47.59
N ILE A 154 -12.56 23.54 -48.73
CA ILE A 154 -11.39 22.67 -48.92
C ILE A 154 -10.20 23.21 -48.13
N MET A 155 -10.02 24.55 -48.07
CA MET A 155 -9.05 25.16 -47.15
C MET A 155 -9.40 24.93 -45.67
N GLN A 156 -10.68 25.04 -45.28
CA GLN A 156 -11.13 24.81 -43.90
C GLN A 156 -11.05 23.34 -43.48
N LEU A 157 -11.34 22.38 -44.37
CA LEU A 157 -11.16 20.95 -44.10
C LEU A 157 -9.67 20.57 -44.07
N GLY A 158 -8.84 21.20 -44.91
CA GLY A 158 -7.37 21.11 -44.77
C GLY A 158 -6.89 21.64 -43.42
N LEU A 159 -7.41 22.79 -42.98
CA LEU A 159 -7.13 23.37 -41.67
C LEU A 159 -7.64 22.47 -40.53
N ALA A 160 -8.78 21.80 -40.68
CA ALA A 160 -9.30 20.80 -39.73
C ALA A 160 -8.48 19.50 -39.70
N LEU A 161 -7.72 19.19 -40.75
CA LEU A 161 -6.78 18.05 -40.78
C LEU A 161 -5.41 18.42 -40.17
N VAL A 162 -5.03 19.70 -40.21
CA VAL A 162 -3.79 20.26 -39.64
C VAL A 162 -3.99 20.82 -38.21
N LEU A 163 -5.24 21.04 -37.80
CA LEU A 163 -5.81 20.72 -36.47
C LEU A 163 -6.14 19.20 -36.41
N GLY A 164 -5.24 18.33 -36.85
CA GLY A 164 -3.93 18.18 -36.21
C GLY A 164 -4.13 17.57 -34.83
N VAL A 165 -3.51 16.44 -34.49
CA VAL A 165 -2.09 16.38 -34.08
C VAL A 165 -1.79 17.20 -32.82
N ALA A 166 -2.29 18.44 -32.68
CA ALA A 166 -2.52 19.06 -31.37
C ALA A 166 -3.61 18.32 -30.56
N LEU A 167 -4.67 17.84 -31.23
CA LEU A 167 -5.68 16.94 -30.70
C LEU A 167 -5.25 15.45 -30.69
N CYS A 168 -3.96 15.15 -30.85
CA CYS A 168 -3.40 13.90 -30.33
C CYS A 168 -3.39 13.98 -28.79
N LEU A 169 -4.59 13.91 -28.19
CA LEU A 169 -4.93 14.17 -26.78
C LEU A 169 -4.40 13.13 -25.79
N GLY A 170 -3.28 12.50 -26.11
CA GLY A 170 -2.20 12.33 -25.15
C GLY A 170 -1.61 13.68 -24.73
N CYS A 171 -2.43 14.56 -24.13
CA CYS A 171 -1.93 15.59 -23.22
C CYS A 171 -1.05 14.85 -22.22
N GLY A 172 0.28 15.02 -22.34
CA GLY A 172 1.24 14.14 -21.71
C GLY A 172 1.01 14.08 -20.22
N GLN A 173 0.35 13.01 -19.74
CA GLN A 173 0.25 12.74 -18.32
C GLN A 173 1.67 12.48 -17.87
N SER A 174 2.29 13.49 -17.26
CA SER A 174 3.62 13.40 -16.68
C SER A 174 3.59 12.24 -15.70
N SER A 175 4.11 11.09 -16.13
CA SER A 175 4.17 9.91 -15.29
C SER A 175 4.83 10.32 -13.99
N LEU A 176 4.24 9.95 -12.85
CA LEU A 176 4.88 10.16 -11.54
C LEU A 176 6.30 9.57 -11.50
N TRP A 177 6.54 8.60 -12.38
CA TRP A 177 7.78 7.83 -12.56
C TRP A 177 8.59 8.31 -13.78
N ALA A 178 8.35 9.53 -14.26
CA ALA A 178 9.26 10.21 -15.18
C ALA A 178 10.68 10.28 -14.55
N PRO A 179 11.76 10.07 -15.32
CA PRO A 179 13.12 9.94 -14.78
C PRO A 179 13.62 11.20 -14.03
N GLU A 180 12.95 12.34 -14.23
CA GLU A 180 13.18 13.63 -13.58
C GLU A 180 12.96 13.65 -12.05
N ARG A 181 12.47 12.58 -11.41
CA ARG A 181 12.25 12.54 -9.95
C ARG A 181 12.83 11.28 -9.29
N PRO A 182 14.05 11.35 -8.72
CA PRO A 182 14.69 10.23 -8.05
C PRO A 182 14.08 9.92 -6.68
N PHE A 183 13.42 10.87 -6.02
CA PHE A 183 12.66 10.61 -4.80
C PHE A 183 11.35 11.39 -4.79
N LEU A 184 10.26 10.72 -4.43
CA LEU A 184 8.90 11.26 -4.46
C LEU A 184 8.28 11.29 -3.06
N VAL A 185 7.68 12.42 -2.69
CA VAL A 185 6.93 12.56 -1.43
C VAL A 185 5.46 12.69 -1.78
N LEU A 186 4.66 11.64 -1.54
CA LEU A 186 3.25 11.60 -1.90
C LEU A 186 2.35 11.86 -0.67
N TRP A 187 1.27 12.61 -0.88
CA TRP A 187 0.30 12.95 0.16
C TRP A 187 -0.88 11.97 0.16
N ASN A 188 -1.07 11.26 1.26
CA ASN A 188 -2.20 10.37 1.51
C ASN A 188 -2.81 10.64 2.91
N VAL A 189 -3.03 11.92 3.20
CA VAL A 189 -3.80 12.43 4.35
C VAL A 189 -5.14 12.96 3.83
N PRO A 190 -6.29 12.71 4.48
CA PRO A 190 -7.61 13.14 4.02
C PRO A 190 -7.90 14.63 4.25
N SER A 191 -6.93 15.50 3.98
CA SER A 191 -6.91 16.91 4.41
C SER A 191 -7.78 17.87 3.58
N ALA A 192 -8.62 17.37 2.67
CA ALA A 192 -9.45 18.21 1.78
C ALA A 192 -10.39 19.15 2.55
N HIS A 193 -10.90 18.69 3.72
CA HIS A 193 -11.72 19.50 4.62
C HIS A 193 -11.06 20.82 5.07
N CYS A 194 -9.73 20.92 5.05
CA CYS A 194 -9.05 22.15 5.45
C CYS A 194 -9.40 23.32 4.52
N GLU A 195 -9.34 23.14 3.20
CA GLU A 195 -9.85 24.15 2.25
C GLU A 195 -11.38 24.06 2.13
N ASP A 196 -11.96 22.86 1.94
CA ASP A 196 -13.39 22.66 1.65
C ASP A 196 -14.35 23.14 2.76
N ARG A 197 -13.91 23.22 4.03
CA ARG A 197 -14.76 23.59 5.19
C ARG A 197 -14.24 24.74 6.03
N PHE A 198 -12.92 24.94 6.06
CA PHE A 198 -12.28 25.89 6.98
C PHE A 198 -11.45 26.96 6.26
N GLY A 199 -11.35 26.94 4.93
CA GLY A 199 -10.55 27.90 4.14
C GLY A 199 -9.03 27.77 4.30
N VAL A 200 -8.54 26.85 5.14
CA VAL A 200 -7.11 26.65 5.45
C VAL A 200 -6.41 25.90 4.32
N ARG A 201 -5.70 26.65 3.48
CA ARG A 201 -4.92 26.12 2.35
C ARG A 201 -3.61 25.49 2.80
N LEU A 202 -3.33 24.27 2.36
CA LEU A 202 -2.06 23.60 2.65
C LEU A 202 -1.09 23.72 1.45
N PRO A 203 0.10 24.34 1.59
CA PRO A 203 0.99 24.70 0.47
C PRO A 203 1.77 23.53 -0.16
N LEU A 204 1.19 22.32 -0.20
CA LEU A 204 1.83 21.05 -0.55
C LEU A 204 2.66 21.10 -1.85
N LYS A 205 2.11 21.70 -2.92
CA LYS A 205 2.80 21.81 -4.22
C LYS A 205 4.09 22.65 -4.14
N ALA A 206 4.07 23.74 -3.39
CA ALA A 206 5.25 24.60 -3.20
C ALA A 206 6.34 23.90 -2.36
N LEU A 207 5.91 23.05 -1.42
CA LEU A 207 6.77 22.22 -0.59
C LEU A 207 7.28 20.94 -1.28
N GLY A 208 7.05 20.78 -2.59
CA GLY A 208 7.44 19.59 -3.37
C GLY A 208 6.59 18.33 -3.09
N ILE A 209 5.58 18.43 -2.22
CA ILE A 209 4.71 17.31 -1.82
C ILE A 209 3.64 17.09 -2.91
N THR A 210 3.58 15.85 -3.40
CA THR A 210 2.73 15.45 -4.52
C THR A 210 1.39 14.91 -4.02
N ALA A 211 0.34 15.73 -4.12
CA ALA A 211 -1.03 15.40 -3.70
C ALA A 211 -1.96 15.10 -4.89
N ASN A 212 -3.09 14.44 -4.62
CA ASN A 212 -4.19 14.33 -5.58
C ASN A 212 -4.83 15.70 -5.88
N ARG A 213 -5.52 15.85 -7.02
CA ARG A 213 -6.25 17.09 -7.36
C ARG A 213 -7.31 17.38 -6.29
N GLY A 214 -7.34 18.62 -5.79
CA GLY A 214 -8.23 19.03 -4.69
C GLY A 214 -7.99 18.26 -3.39
N GLN A 215 -6.75 17.79 -3.15
CA GLN A 215 -6.34 17.01 -1.95
C GLN A 215 -7.21 15.77 -1.65
N ARG A 216 -7.96 15.26 -2.64
CA ARG A 216 -8.88 14.13 -2.50
C ARG A 216 -8.13 12.89 -2.02
N PHE A 217 -8.71 12.17 -1.05
CA PHE A 217 -8.06 10.99 -0.46
C PHE A 217 -7.88 9.80 -1.42
N GLN A 218 -8.74 9.73 -2.46
CA GLN A 218 -8.61 8.84 -3.62
C GLN A 218 -8.54 9.74 -4.86
N GLY A 219 -7.61 9.46 -5.79
CA GLY A 219 -7.32 10.33 -6.92
C GLY A 219 -6.16 9.84 -7.78
N GLN A 220 -5.67 10.72 -8.68
CA GLN A 220 -4.82 10.33 -9.81
C GLN A 220 -3.37 9.98 -9.44
N ASN A 221 -2.88 10.44 -8.29
CA ASN A 221 -1.50 10.20 -7.84
C ASN A 221 -1.43 9.02 -6.86
N ILE A 222 -2.41 8.90 -5.96
CA ILE A 222 -2.55 7.77 -5.04
C ILE A 222 -4.02 7.48 -4.74
N THR A 223 -4.38 6.20 -4.74
CA THR A 223 -5.66 5.70 -4.25
C THR A 223 -5.39 4.48 -3.36
N ILE A 224 -5.78 4.59 -2.10
CA ILE A 224 -5.76 3.48 -1.14
C ILE A 224 -7.15 2.84 -1.05
N PHE A 225 -7.18 1.51 -1.02
CA PHE A 225 -8.38 0.68 -0.95
C PHE A 225 -8.41 -0.04 0.40
N TYR A 226 -9.06 0.56 1.40
CA TYR A 226 -9.38 -0.09 2.66
C TYR A 226 -10.23 -1.36 2.43
N LYS A 227 -10.19 -2.30 3.39
CA LYS A 227 -10.87 -3.62 3.41
C LYS A 227 -12.33 -3.73 2.91
N ASN A 228 -13.08 -2.63 2.82
CA ASN A 228 -14.47 -2.58 2.34
C ASN A 228 -14.65 -1.73 1.05
N ARG A 229 -13.56 -1.42 0.35
CA ARG A 229 -13.54 -0.54 -0.84
C ARG A 229 -13.09 -1.27 -2.12
N LEU A 230 -12.60 -2.51 -2.02
CA LEU A 230 -12.19 -3.34 -3.16
C LEU A 230 -12.55 -4.81 -2.94
N GLY A 231 -13.33 -5.36 -3.87
CA GLY A 231 -13.77 -6.76 -3.89
C GLY A 231 -14.69 -7.14 -2.72
N LEU A 232 -14.85 -8.45 -2.56
CA LEU A 232 -15.54 -9.08 -1.42
C LEU A 232 -14.49 -9.62 -0.43
N TYR A 233 -13.71 -8.74 0.19
CA TYR A 233 -12.64 -9.13 1.11
C TYR A 233 -13.22 -9.67 2.44
N PRO A 234 -12.82 -10.87 2.90
CA PRO A 234 -13.40 -11.51 4.08
C PRO A 234 -12.74 -11.01 5.37
N TYR A 235 -13.53 -10.67 6.37
CA TYR A 235 -13.04 -10.29 7.69
C TYR A 235 -14.09 -10.50 8.78
N PHE A 236 -13.67 -10.52 10.05
CA PHE A 236 -14.58 -10.49 11.21
C PHE A 236 -14.75 -9.06 11.73
N GLY A 237 -15.99 -8.60 11.88
CA GLY A 237 -16.32 -7.31 12.50
C GLY A 237 -16.11 -7.34 14.03
N PRO A 238 -16.23 -6.18 14.72
CA PRO A 238 -15.93 -6.06 16.16
C PRO A 238 -16.73 -6.99 17.08
N ARG A 239 -17.92 -7.44 16.64
CA ARG A 239 -18.78 -8.41 17.35
C ARG A 239 -18.59 -9.87 16.91
N GLY A 240 -17.50 -10.19 16.22
CA GLY A 240 -17.27 -11.52 15.63
C GLY A 240 -18.11 -11.85 14.39
N THR A 241 -18.85 -10.88 13.86
CA THR A 241 -19.69 -11.05 12.65
C THR A 241 -18.81 -11.27 11.42
N GLY A 242 -18.94 -12.41 10.73
CA GLY A 242 -18.19 -12.71 9.53
C GLY A 242 -18.74 -11.99 8.29
N HIS A 243 -17.95 -11.10 7.70
CA HIS A 243 -18.25 -10.47 6.41
C HIS A 243 -17.65 -11.30 5.27
N HIS A 244 -18.42 -11.50 4.19
CA HIS A 244 -18.03 -12.30 3.02
C HIS A 244 -17.52 -13.72 3.39
N GLY A 245 -18.20 -14.38 4.33
CA GLY A 245 -17.80 -15.69 4.87
C GLY A 245 -16.71 -15.64 5.96
N GLY A 246 -16.08 -14.48 6.19
CA GLY A 246 -15.12 -14.26 7.28
C GLY A 246 -13.74 -14.90 7.10
N ILE A 247 -13.60 -15.92 6.25
CA ILE A 247 -12.33 -16.58 5.89
C ILE A 247 -12.18 -16.70 4.36
N PRO A 248 -10.94 -16.68 3.80
CA PRO A 248 -10.70 -16.71 2.35
C PRO A 248 -11.37 -17.86 1.60
N GLN A 249 -11.36 -19.07 2.15
CA GLN A 249 -11.93 -20.26 1.51
C GLN A 249 -13.47 -20.30 1.48
N LEU A 250 -14.15 -19.27 1.99
CA LEU A 250 -15.60 -19.09 1.87
C LEU A 250 -15.99 -17.92 0.94
N VAL A 251 -15.03 -17.30 0.24
CA VAL A 251 -15.30 -16.23 -0.72
C VAL A 251 -15.53 -16.80 -2.12
N PRO A 252 -16.68 -16.53 -2.77
CA PRO A 252 -16.87 -16.88 -4.18
C PRO A 252 -15.99 -15.98 -5.08
N LEU A 253 -14.81 -16.50 -5.47
CA LEU A 253 -13.75 -15.75 -6.17
C LEU A 253 -14.26 -14.96 -7.39
N GLY A 254 -15.07 -15.57 -8.26
CA GLY A 254 -15.64 -14.89 -9.42
C GLY A 254 -16.51 -13.65 -9.06
N ARG A 255 -17.24 -13.71 -7.93
CA ARG A 255 -18.00 -12.53 -7.43
C ARG A 255 -17.07 -11.49 -6.81
N HIS A 256 -15.99 -11.92 -6.14
CA HIS A 256 -14.97 -11.01 -5.63
C HIS A 256 -14.32 -10.21 -6.76
N LEU A 257 -13.85 -10.90 -7.81
CA LEU A 257 -13.18 -10.28 -8.95
C LEU A 257 -14.12 -9.40 -9.78
N ALA A 258 -15.38 -9.80 -9.98
CA ALA A 258 -16.38 -8.95 -10.63
C ALA A 258 -16.65 -7.65 -9.85
N GLN A 259 -16.81 -7.74 -8.52
CA GLN A 259 -16.99 -6.57 -7.65
C GLN A 259 -15.76 -5.66 -7.65
N ALA A 260 -14.56 -6.25 -7.59
CA ALA A 260 -13.30 -5.51 -7.67
C ALA A 260 -13.16 -4.79 -9.03
N ALA A 261 -13.44 -5.45 -10.15
CA ALA A 261 -13.36 -4.85 -11.48
C ALA A 261 -14.29 -3.63 -11.64
N PHE A 262 -15.51 -3.70 -11.11
CA PHE A 262 -16.43 -2.56 -11.07
C PHE A 262 -15.86 -1.41 -10.22
N GLN A 263 -15.40 -1.70 -9.00
CA GLN A 263 -14.84 -0.68 -8.09
C GLN A 263 -13.55 -0.04 -8.62
N ILE A 264 -12.69 -0.80 -9.32
CA ILE A 264 -11.49 -0.28 -10.00
C ILE A 264 -11.88 0.71 -11.10
N ARG A 265 -12.80 0.33 -11.99
CA ARG A 265 -13.27 1.19 -13.10
C ARG A 265 -13.98 2.45 -12.63
N HIS A 266 -14.62 2.42 -11.45
CA HIS A 266 -15.30 3.59 -10.88
C HIS A 266 -14.39 4.48 -10.01
N SER A 267 -13.34 3.91 -9.38
CA SER A 267 -12.46 4.65 -8.47
C SER A 267 -11.20 5.22 -9.15
N LEU A 268 -10.74 4.60 -10.24
CA LEU A 268 -9.53 4.99 -10.98
C LEU A 268 -9.90 5.42 -12.39
N GLY A 269 -9.48 6.63 -12.78
CA GLY A 269 -9.69 7.15 -14.13
C GLY A 269 -8.96 6.33 -15.21
N PRO A 270 -9.34 6.45 -16.49
CA PRO A 270 -8.65 5.78 -17.59
C PRO A 270 -7.15 6.10 -17.63
N GLY A 271 -6.31 5.07 -17.81
CA GLY A 271 -4.86 5.24 -17.91
C GLY A 271 -4.14 5.54 -16.60
N PHE A 272 -4.73 5.20 -15.45
CA PHE A 272 -4.18 5.50 -14.12
C PHE A 272 -2.73 5.00 -13.96
N ALA A 273 -1.81 5.92 -13.65
CA ALA A 273 -0.39 5.68 -13.45
C ALA A 273 0.10 5.94 -12.00
N GLY A 274 -0.83 6.08 -11.06
CA GLY A 274 -0.55 6.35 -9.65
C GLY A 274 -0.32 5.09 -8.80
N LEU A 275 -0.27 5.29 -7.48
CA LEU A 275 -0.21 4.21 -6.50
C LEU A 275 -1.61 3.63 -6.23
N ALA A 276 -1.80 2.34 -6.45
CA ALA A 276 -3.01 1.59 -6.12
C ALA A 276 -2.72 0.65 -4.93
N VAL A 277 -3.01 1.15 -3.72
CA VAL A 277 -2.56 0.51 -2.47
C VAL A 277 -3.70 -0.27 -1.83
N LEU A 278 -3.54 -1.57 -1.63
CA LEU A 278 -4.54 -2.42 -0.99
C LEU A 278 -4.27 -2.49 0.52
N ASP A 279 -5.22 -2.02 1.33
CA ASP A 279 -5.11 -1.98 2.79
C ASP A 279 -6.03 -3.04 3.44
N TRP A 280 -5.48 -4.26 3.47
CA TRP A 280 -6.13 -5.51 3.92
C TRP A 280 -5.41 -6.04 5.18
N GLU A 281 -5.59 -5.36 6.32
CA GLU A 281 -4.89 -5.69 7.58
C GLU A 281 -5.47 -6.86 8.40
N GLU A 282 -6.60 -7.44 8.01
CA GLU A 282 -7.41 -8.22 8.96
C GLU A 282 -6.81 -9.61 9.27
N TRP A 283 -6.23 -10.26 8.26
CA TRP A 283 -5.50 -11.53 8.38
C TRP A 283 -4.13 -11.45 7.70
N SER A 284 -3.32 -12.51 7.86
CA SER A 284 -2.09 -12.74 7.10
C SER A 284 -2.31 -13.93 6.16
N PRO A 285 -1.82 -13.90 4.90
CA PRO A 285 -2.04 -15.00 3.96
C PRO A 285 -1.35 -16.31 4.35
N LEU A 286 -0.35 -16.26 5.23
CA LEU A 286 0.21 -17.47 5.85
C LEU A 286 -0.47 -17.75 7.19
N TRP A 287 -0.83 -19.01 7.43
CA TRP A 287 -1.44 -19.53 8.66
C TRP A 287 -0.65 -19.13 9.91
N ALA A 288 0.69 -19.25 9.81
CA ALA A 288 1.64 -18.88 10.85
C ALA A 288 1.74 -17.36 11.11
N GLY A 289 1.00 -16.51 10.38
CA GLY A 289 0.83 -15.07 10.66
C GLY A 289 -0.41 -14.72 11.49
N ASN A 290 -1.31 -15.68 11.74
CA ASN A 290 -2.63 -15.43 12.33
C ASN A 290 -2.68 -15.72 13.85
N TRP A 291 -1.92 -14.93 14.61
CA TRP A 291 -1.82 -14.99 16.08
C TRP A 291 -2.56 -13.83 16.78
N GLY A 292 -2.63 -13.88 18.12
CA GLY A 292 -3.28 -12.85 18.94
C GLY A 292 -4.75 -12.67 18.57
N ARG A 293 -5.13 -11.44 18.16
CA ARG A 293 -6.48 -11.12 17.67
C ARG A 293 -6.86 -11.86 16.38
N ARG A 294 -5.87 -12.24 15.54
CA ARG A 294 -6.10 -12.98 14.30
C ARG A 294 -6.34 -14.49 14.48
N ARG A 295 -6.33 -15.01 15.72
CA ARG A 295 -6.64 -16.44 15.99
C ARG A 295 -8.04 -16.85 15.55
N VAL A 296 -8.98 -15.89 15.42
CA VAL A 296 -10.34 -16.13 14.91
C VAL A 296 -10.34 -16.78 13.51
N TYR A 297 -9.44 -16.36 12.60
CA TYR A 297 -9.34 -16.93 11.26
C TYR A 297 -8.90 -18.41 11.27
N ARG A 298 -7.99 -18.78 12.20
CA ARG A 298 -7.59 -20.19 12.43
C ARG A 298 -8.72 -21.00 13.07
N ALA A 299 -9.49 -20.41 13.99
CA ALA A 299 -10.62 -21.07 14.63
C ALA A 299 -11.76 -21.34 13.63
N ALA A 300 -12.13 -20.34 12.82
CA ALA A 300 -13.14 -20.47 11.78
C ALA A 300 -12.73 -21.47 10.68
N SER A 301 -11.46 -21.47 10.25
CA SER A 301 -10.96 -22.45 9.28
C SER A 301 -11.02 -23.89 9.80
N ARG A 302 -10.79 -24.13 11.10
CA ARG A 302 -10.98 -25.46 11.71
C ARG A 302 -12.45 -25.83 11.88
N ALA A 303 -13.34 -24.87 12.10
CA ALA A 303 -14.78 -25.12 12.11
C ALA A 303 -15.27 -25.54 10.71
N TRP A 304 -14.82 -24.81 9.67
CA TRP A 304 -15.05 -25.15 8.26
C TRP A 304 -14.53 -26.54 7.91
N ALA A 305 -13.28 -26.87 8.23
CA ALA A 305 -12.70 -28.18 7.88
C ALA A 305 -13.42 -29.35 8.55
N ARG A 306 -13.87 -29.21 9.81
CA ARG A 306 -14.70 -30.24 10.47
C ARG A 306 -16.08 -30.42 9.85
N GLN A 307 -16.62 -29.37 9.21
CA GLN A 307 -17.91 -29.43 8.52
C GLN A 307 -17.80 -30.00 7.10
N VAL A 308 -16.72 -29.68 6.38
CA VAL A 308 -16.49 -30.13 5.00
C VAL A 308 -15.85 -31.53 4.93
N PHE A 309 -15.02 -31.87 5.91
CA PHE A 309 -14.29 -33.15 5.99
C PHE A 309 -14.60 -33.90 7.30
N PRO A 310 -15.88 -34.26 7.56
CA PRO A 310 -16.28 -34.91 8.82
C PRO A 310 -15.73 -36.34 8.99
N HIS A 311 -15.26 -36.95 7.89
CA HIS A 311 -14.72 -38.33 7.87
C HIS A 311 -13.19 -38.41 8.08
N LEU A 312 -12.48 -37.28 8.02
CA LEU A 312 -11.04 -37.20 8.25
C LEU A 312 -10.71 -37.05 9.74
N ASP A 313 -9.50 -37.46 10.14
CA ASP A 313 -9.03 -37.33 11.52
C ASP A 313 -8.74 -35.85 11.91
N HIS A 314 -8.51 -35.58 13.20
CA HIS A 314 -8.29 -34.20 13.66
C HIS A 314 -6.97 -33.56 13.19
N ARG A 315 -5.97 -34.35 12.78
CA ARG A 315 -4.70 -33.88 12.20
C ARG A 315 -4.88 -33.56 10.71
N GLU A 316 -5.61 -34.40 9.99
CA GLU A 316 -6.02 -34.21 8.59
C GLU A 316 -6.96 -33.00 8.45
N GLN A 317 -8.00 -32.89 9.29
CA GLN A 317 -8.85 -31.69 9.37
C GLN A 317 -8.07 -30.41 9.69
N LEU A 318 -6.98 -30.51 10.47
CA LEU A 318 -6.07 -29.39 10.72
C LEU A 318 -5.15 -29.09 9.53
N HIS A 319 -4.77 -30.11 8.74
CA HIS A 319 -4.08 -29.94 7.47
C HIS A 319 -4.97 -29.18 6.50
N GLU A 320 -6.20 -29.65 6.25
CA GLU A 320 -7.17 -29.01 5.36
C GLU A 320 -7.52 -27.58 5.78
N ALA A 321 -7.76 -27.36 7.08
CA ALA A 321 -7.99 -26.02 7.63
C ALA A 321 -6.84 -25.04 7.35
N ARG A 322 -5.60 -25.54 7.25
CA ARG A 322 -4.40 -24.75 6.94
C ARG A 322 -4.19 -24.61 5.43
N ALA A 323 -4.31 -25.70 4.67
CA ALA A 323 -4.10 -25.74 3.23
C ALA A 323 -5.13 -24.89 2.51
N GLY A 324 -6.42 -25.12 2.75
CA GLY A 324 -7.51 -24.32 2.18
C GLY A 324 -7.42 -22.84 2.55
N PHE A 325 -6.97 -22.51 3.77
CA PHE A 325 -6.73 -21.12 4.15
C PHE A 325 -5.55 -20.50 3.39
N GLU A 326 -4.34 -21.10 3.40
CA GLU A 326 -3.17 -20.51 2.72
C GLU A 326 -3.36 -20.46 1.20
N GLN A 327 -4.04 -21.45 0.59
CA GLN A 327 -4.37 -21.48 -0.84
C GLN A 327 -5.39 -20.39 -1.22
N ALA A 328 -6.56 -20.34 -0.56
CA ALA A 328 -7.57 -19.35 -0.89
C ALA A 328 -7.11 -17.91 -0.55
N ALA A 329 -6.31 -17.74 0.51
CA ALA A 329 -5.69 -16.46 0.82
C ALA A 329 -4.70 -16.00 -0.26
N ARG A 330 -3.93 -16.93 -0.83
CA ARG A 330 -3.05 -16.68 -1.98
C ARG A 330 -3.86 -16.24 -3.19
N THR A 331 -4.77 -17.08 -3.69
CA THR A 331 -5.57 -16.79 -4.90
C THR A 331 -6.33 -15.47 -4.77
N LEU A 332 -6.96 -15.19 -3.62
CA LEU A 332 -7.69 -13.95 -3.41
C LEU A 332 -6.81 -12.69 -3.50
N MET A 333 -5.57 -12.75 -3.01
CA MET A 333 -4.63 -11.61 -3.06
C MET A 333 -3.91 -11.49 -4.40
N GLU A 334 -3.51 -12.61 -5.00
CA GLU A 334 -2.77 -12.68 -6.26
C GLU A 334 -3.65 -12.27 -7.46
N ASP A 335 -4.83 -12.87 -7.61
CA ASP A 335 -5.77 -12.59 -8.70
C ASP A 335 -6.28 -11.14 -8.64
N THR A 336 -6.42 -10.55 -7.44
CA THR A 336 -6.83 -9.14 -7.28
C THR A 336 -5.74 -8.17 -7.75
N LEU A 337 -4.46 -8.47 -7.49
CA LEU A 337 -3.35 -7.66 -8.03
C LEU A 337 -3.23 -7.82 -9.55
N GLN A 338 -3.41 -9.03 -10.08
CA GLN A 338 -3.39 -9.29 -11.52
C GLN A 338 -4.55 -8.57 -12.23
N LEU A 339 -5.76 -8.62 -11.67
CA LEU A 339 -6.93 -7.88 -12.16
C LEU A 339 -6.69 -6.36 -12.15
N GLY A 340 -6.09 -5.83 -11.08
CA GLY A 340 -5.70 -4.43 -10.98
C GLY A 340 -4.78 -3.99 -12.11
N GLN A 341 -3.72 -4.77 -12.37
CA GLN A 341 -2.77 -4.50 -13.46
C GLN A 341 -3.37 -4.72 -14.85
N ALA A 342 -4.25 -5.71 -15.03
CA ALA A 342 -4.95 -5.92 -16.30
C ALA A 342 -5.91 -4.77 -16.65
N LEU A 343 -6.52 -4.13 -15.66
CA LEU A 343 -7.43 -2.99 -15.85
C LEU A 343 -6.72 -1.63 -15.87
N GLN A 344 -5.58 -1.49 -15.18
CA GLN A 344 -4.79 -0.26 -15.09
C GLN A 344 -3.28 -0.61 -15.12
N PRO A 345 -2.72 -0.91 -16.31
CA PRO A 345 -1.37 -1.48 -16.46
C PRO A 345 -0.22 -0.50 -16.18
N HIS A 346 -0.50 0.79 -16.06
CA HIS A 346 0.46 1.80 -15.62
C HIS A 346 0.43 2.03 -14.11
N GLY A 347 -0.56 1.46 -13.40
CA GLY A 347 -0.71 1.59 -11.96
C GLY A 347 0.32 0.79 -11.17
N LEU A 348 0.75 1.36 -10.05
CA LEU A 348 1.65 0.70 -9.10
C LEU A 348 0.84 0.01 -8.00
N TRP A 349 0.60 -1.28 -8.19
CA TRP A 349 -0.26 -2.14 -7.38
C TRP A 349 0.54 -2.92 -6.33
N GLY A 350 0.02 -2.99 -5.11
CA GLY A 350 0.63 -3.74 -4.01
C GLY A 350 -0.12 -3.57 -2.69
N PHE A 351 0.26 -4.36 -1.68
CA PHE A 351 -0.39 -4.34 -0.36
C PHE A 351 0.37 -3.48 0.66
N TYR A 352 -0.37 -2.65 1.39
CA TYR A 352 0.15 -1.86 2.51
C TYR A 352 0.76 -2.78 3.60
N ARG A 353 1.86 -2.31 4.21
CA ARG A 353 2.71 -3.01 5.21
C ARG A 353 3.51 -4.20 4.71
N TYR A 354 3.46 -4.56 3.44
CA TYR A 354 4.27 -5.67 2.90
C TYR A 354 5.53 -5.17 2.17
N PRO A 355 6.70 -5.83 2.36
CA PRO A 355 6.93 -6.92 3.32
C PRO A 355 6.96 -6.45 4.78
N ALA A 356 6.72 -7.40 5.70
CA ALA A 356 6.82 -7.16 7.13
C ALA A 356 8.22 -7.56 7.65
N CYS A 357 8.82 -6.78 8.54
CA CYS A 357 10.12 -7.10 9.16
C CYS A 357 9.99 -7.79 10.53
N GLY A 358 8.86 -7.62 11.22
CA GLY A 358 8.62 -8.16 12.57
C GLY A 358 9.32 -7.40 13.71
N ASN A 359 10.21 -6.44 13.40
CA ASN A 359 11.04 -5.67 14.34
C ASN A 359 10.28 -4.67 15.25
N GLY A 360 9.23 -5.11 15.93
CA GLY A 360 8.47 -4.28 16.87
C GLY A 360 9.29 -3.86 18.10
N TRP A 361 9.06 -2.64 18.60
CA TRP A 361 9.59 -2.24 19.90
C TRP A 361 8.81 -2.92 21.03
N HIS A 362 9.55 -3.46 22.00
CA HIS A 362 9.05 -4.00 23.25
C HIS A 362 9.93 -3.47 24.38
N SER A 363 9.36 -2.84 25.41
CA SER A 363 10.08 -2.05 26.41
C SER A 363 10.99 -2.84 27.38
N MET A 364 11.18 -4.13 27.14
CA MET A 364 12.09 -5.01 27.88
C MET A 364 13.29 -5.46 27.01
N ALA A 365 13.40 -4.96 25.78
CA ALA A 365 14.47 -5.33 24.85
C ALA A 365 15.75 -4.50 25.10
N SER A 366 16.59 -4.96 26.02
CA SER A 366 17.89 -4.36 26.34
C SER A 366 18.92 -4.38 25.19
N ASN A 367 18.73 -5.27 24.21
CA ASN A 367 19.59 -5.39 23.03
C ASN A 367 18.76 -5.29 21.73
N TYR A 368 18.13 -4.13 21.51
CA TYR A 368 17.31 -3.88 20.33
C TYR A 368 18.17 -3.42 19.13
N THR A 369 18.45 -4.35 18.22
CA THR A 369 19.25 -4.09 17.01
C THR A 369 18.44 -3.55 15.82
N GLY A 370 17.11 -3.45 15.95
CA GLY A 370 16.20 -3.11 14.85
C GLY A 370 16.07 -4.17 13.74
N ARG A 371 16.85 -5.25 13.77
CA ARG A 371 16.86 -6.31 12.74
C ARG A 371 15.51 -7.01 12.61
N CYS A 372 15.21 -7.50 11.40
CA CYS A 372 14.04 -8.32 11.16
C CYS A 372 14.18 -9.70 11.82
N HIS A 373 13.09 -10.23 12.38
CA HIS A 373 13.09 -11.59 12.94
C HIS A 373 13.25 -12.61 11.81
N ALA A 374 14.16 -13.59 11.96
CA ALA A 374 14.40 -14.64 10.97
C ALA A 374 13.12 -15.40 10.56
N ALA A 375 12.24 -15.70 11.51
CA ALA A 375 10.94 -16.31 11.26
C ALA A 375 9.99 -15.44 10.41
N THR A 376 10.25 -14.12 10.29
CA THR A 376 9.51 -13.22 9.38
C THR A 376 10.18 -13.18 8.00
N LEU A 377 11.52 -13.13 7.93
CA LEU A 377 12.28 -13.24 6.67
C LEU A 377 11.91 -14.51 5.90
N ALA A 378 11.85 -15.65 6.60
CA ALA A 378 11.44 -16.94 6.03
C ALA A 378 9.98 -16.91 5.51
N ARG A 379 9.06 -16.22 6.19
CA ARG A 379 7.67 -16.02 5.72
C ARG A 379 7.63 -15.16 4.47
N ASN A 380 8.41 -14.09 4.40
CA ASN A 380 8.46 -13.24 3.21
C ASN A 380 9.07 -14.00 2.02
N THR A 381 10.03 -14.91 2.24
CA THR A 381 10.52 -15.82 1.19
C THR A 381 9.41 -16.79 0.72
N ARG A 382 8.57 -17.33 1.62
CA ARG A 382 7.36 -18.09 1.24
C ARG A 382 6.30 -17.26 0.49
N LEU A 383 6.37 -15.93 0.54
CA LEU A 383 5.48 -15.00 -0.16
C LEU A 383 6.00 -14.55 -1.54
N HIS A 384 6.91 -15.31 -2.17
CA HIS A 384 7.42 -15.01 -3.52
C HIS A 384 6.32 -14.64 -4.53
N TRP A 385 5.20 -15.35 -4.51
CA TRP A 385 4.03 -15.09 -5.37
C TRP A 385 3.46 -13.68 -5.20
N LEU A 386 3.45 -13.15 -3.97
CA LEU A 386 2.92 -11.82 -3.66
C LEU A 386 3.82 -10.72 -4.25
N TRP A 387 5.14 -10.96 -4.28
CA TRP A 387 6.12 -10.06 -4.88
C TRP A 387 6.05 -10.11 -6.40
N ALA A 388 6.02 -11.32 -6.97
CA ALA A 388 5.89 -11.53 -8.42
C ALA A 388 4.59 -10.92 -8.99
N ALA A 389 3.50 -10.96 -8.23
CA ALA A 389 2.21 -10.37 -8.61
C ALA A 389 2.07 -8.86 -8.29
N SER A 390 2.99 -8.24 -7.56
CA SER A 390 2.96 -6.80 -7.27
C SER A 390 3.75 -6.00 -8.30
N SER A 391 3.34 -4.74 -8.56
CA SER A 391 4.14 -3.76 -9.32
C SER A 391 4.75 -2.66 -8.43
N ALA A 392 4.48 -2.64 -7.13
CA ALA A 392 5.20 -1.84 -6.12
C ALA A 392 5.17 -2.48 -4.72
N LEU A 393 6.07 -2.05 -3.83
CA LEU A 393 6.12 -2.48 -2.43
C LEU A 393 5.86 -1.32 -1.48
N PHE A 394 5.01 -1.55 -0.46
CA PHE A 394 4.52 -0.51 0.46
C PHE A 394 4.82 -0.81 1.94
N PRO A 395 6.10 -0.95 2.34
CA PRO A 395 6.47 -1.18 3.73
C PRO A 395 6.08 0.03 4.59
N SER A 396 5.25 -0.18 5.62
CA SER A 396 5.03 0.85 6.65
C SER A 396 6.26 0.97 7.53
N ILE A 397 6.73 2.19 7.73
CA ILE A 397 7.86 2.56 8.60
C ILE A 397 7.41 3.41 9.79
N TYR A 398 6.13 3.30 10.19
CA TYR A 398 5.56 4.07 11.30
C TYR A 398 6.27 3.75 12.62
N LEU A 399 6.89 4.78 13.23
CA LEU A 399 7.61 4.66 14.49
C LEU A 399 6.71 4.07 15.60
N PRO A 400 7.15 3.02 16.32
CA PRO A 400 6.43 2.47 17.46
C PRO A 400 6.33 3.48 18.62
N PRO A 401 5.23 3.48 19.39
CA PRO A 401 5.14 4.30 20.59
C PRO A 401 6.25 3.91 21.57
N ARG A 402 6.92 4.92 22.16
CA ARG A 402 8.02 4.75 23.11
C ARG A 402 9.29 4.07 22.55
N LEU A 403 9.47 3.94 21.23
CA LEU A 403 10.77 3.57 20.66
C LEU A 403 11.78 4.72 20.90
N PRO A 404 12.94 4.48 21.55
CA PRO A 404 13.95 5.53 21.77
C PRO A 404 14.48 6.12 20.45
N PRO A 405 14.79 7.44 20.38
CA PRO A 405 15.33 8.07 19.17
C PRO A 405 16.58 7.39 18.61
N ALA A 406 17.47 6.88 19.46
CA ALA A 406 18.67 6.11 19.09
C ALA A 406 18.39 4.76 18.39
N HIS A 407 17.13 4.41 18.17
CA HIS A 407 16.71 3.19 17.50
C HIS A 407 15.78 3.44 16.30
N HIS A 408 15.42 4.69 15.99
CA HIS A 408 14.50 5.00 14.87
C HIS A 408 15.13 4.62 13.53
N GLN A 409 16.35 5.07 13.26
CA GLN A 409 17.07 4.71 12.05
C GLN A 409 17.22 3.19 11.90
N ALA A 410 17.59 2.47 12.97
CA ALA A 410 17.73 1.03 12.95
C ALA A 410 16.39 0.30 12.72
N PHE A 411 15.28 0.81 13.25
CA PHE A 411 13.94 0.29 12.98
C PHE A 411 13.52 0.51 11.53
N VAL A 412 13.80 1.68 10.94
CA VAL A 412 13.41 2.02 9.57
C VAL A 412 14.29 1.29 8.55
N ARG A 413 15.62 1.32 8.73
CA ARG A 413 16.61 0.74 7.80
C ARG A 413 16.30 -0.72 7.47
N HIS A 414 16.21 -1.60 8.48
CA HIS A 414 15.98 -3.02 8.23
C HIS A 414 14.62 -3.33 7.58
N ARG A 415 13.62 -2.45 7.72
CA ARG A 415 12.31 -2.59 7.05
C ARG A 415 12.37 -2.28 5.56
N LEU A 416 13.27 -1.39 5.18
CA LEU A 416 13.55 -1.02 3.79
C LEU A 416 14.51 -2.02 3.14
N GLU A 417 15.55 -2.45 3.85
CA GLU A 417 16.45 -3.54 3.42
C GLU A 417 15.66 -4.81 3.08
N GLU A 418 14.68 -5.19 3.91
CA GLU A 418 13.80 -6.33 3.61
C GLU A 418 12.88 -6.09 2.39
N ALA A 419 12.47 -4.84 2.15
CA ALA A 419 11.74 -4.48 0.93
C ALA A 419 12.62 -4.62 -0.32
N PHE A 420 13.86 -4.13 -0.29
CA PHE A 420 14.81 -4.29 -1.40
C PHE A 420 15.22 -5.76 -1.62
N ARG A 421 15.34 -6.57 -0.55
CA ARG A 421 15.61 -8.01 -0.67
C ARG A 421 14.51 -8.73 -1.45
N VAL A 422 13.23 -8.44 -1.20
CA VAL A 422 12.12 -9.09 -1.91
C VAL A 422 11.75 -8.41 -3.23
N ALA A 423 12.20 -7.17 -3.48
CA ALA A 423 11.88 -6.40 -4.70
C ALA A 423 12.29 -7.08 -6.02
N HIS A 424 13.21 -8.03 -5.99
CA HIS A 424 13.68 -8.78 -7.17
C HIS A 424 12.89 -10.09 -7.42
N ALA A 425 12.03 -10.51 -6.49
CA ALA A 425 11.32 -11.80 -6.58
C ALA A 425 10.29 -11.80 -7.72
N GLY A 426 10.60 -12.52 -8.80
CA GLY A 426 9.80 -12.59 -10.02
C GLY A 426 10.10 -11.51 -11.08
N HIS A 427 11.02 -10.56 -10.83
CA HIS A 427 11.19 -9.37 -11.65
C HIS A 427 12.62 -9.17 -12.18
N LEU A 428 12.76 -8.81 -13.47
CA LEU A 428 14.05 -8.51 -14.10
C LEU A 428 14.71 -7.20 -13.64
N HIS A 429 13.95 -6.34 -12.96
CA HIS A 429 14.40 -5.10 -12.34
C HIS A 429 13.70 -5.01 -10.97
N PRO A 430 14.32 -4.43 -9.92
CA PRO A 430 13.68 -4.32 -8.62
C PRO A 430 12.39 -3.51 -8.66
N LEU A 431 11.37 -3.99 -7.95
CA LEU A 431 10.13 -3.26 -7.71
C LEU A 431 10.38 -1.91 -7.02
N PRO A 432 9.62 -0.86 -7.37
CA PRO A 432 9.67 0.41 -6.67
C PRO A 432 9.19 0.25 -5.21
N VAL A 433 10.09 0.51 -4.27
CA VAL A 433 9.78 0.58 -2.83
C VAL A 433 9.32 1.98 -2.47
N LEU A 434 8.09 2.12 -1.96
CA LEU A 434 7.53 3.37 -1.45
C LEU A 434 7.12 3.23 0.01
N ALA A 435 7.88 3.87 0.90
CA ALA A 435 7.74 3.65 2.33
C ALA A 435 6.56 4.45 2.91
N TYR A 436 5.62 3.77 3.57
CA TYR A 436 4.50 4.42 4.24
C TYR A 436 4.98 5.01 5.58
N ALA A 437 5.06 6.34 5.66
CA ALA A 437 5.38 7.10 6.86
C ALA A 437 4.13 7.79 7.41
N ARG A 438 4.09 8.08 8.72
CA ARG A 438 2.99 8.84 9.34
C ARG A 438 3.52 10.20 9.78
N LEU A 439 2.72 11.25 9.66
CA LEU A 439 3.10 12.59 10.11
C LEU A 439 3.34 12.69 11.63
N THR A 440 2.79 11.76 12.41
CA THR A 440 2.78 11.80 13.88
C THR A 440 3.22 10.49 14.51
N HIS A 441 3.81 10.62 15.71
CA HIS A 441 4.11 9.51 16.60
C HIS A 441 2.85 8.70 16.91
N ARG A 442 2.98 7.37 16.88
CA ARG A 442 1.81 6.49 16.91
C ARG A 442 1.10 6.55 18.27
N ARG A 443 -0.16 7.00 18.26
CA ARG A 443 -1.06 7.22 19.43
C ARG A 443 -0.77 8.46 20.32
N SER A 444 0.09 9.40 19.92
CA SER A 444 0.33 10.61 20.73
C SER A 444 -0.15 11.93 20.10
N GLY A 445 -0.55 11.95 18.82
CA GLY A 445 -0.91 13.18 18.10
C GLY A 445 0.28 14.11 17.78
N ARG A 446 1.35 14.10 18.59
CA ARG A 446 2.61 14.82 18.34
C ARG A 446 3.19 14.49 16.96
N PHE A 447 3.44 15.52 16.16
CA PHE A 447 4.16 15.44 14.88
C PHE A 447 5.59 14.87 15.05
N LEU A 448 6.18 14.43 13.94
CA LEU A 448 7.59 14.02 13.88
C LEU A 448 8.50 15.27 13.93
N SER A 449 9.57 15.25 14.74
CA SER A 449 10.61 16.30 14.70
C SER A 449 11.43 16.21 13.40
N GLN A 450 12.30 17.20 13.16
CA GLN A 450 13.27 17.12 12.07
C GLN A 450 14.17 15.88 12.19
N ASP A 451 14.55 15.46 13.40
CA ASP A 451 15.35 14.25 13.64
C ASP A 451 14.54 12.97 13.36
N ASP A 452 13.26 12.95 13.77
CA ASP A 452 12.34 11.86 13.40
C ASP A 452 12.21 11.76 11.86
N LEU A 453 12.21 12.88 11.13
CA LEU A 453 12.18 12.94 9.66
C LEU A 453 13.50 12.47 9.03
N VAL A 454 14.66 12.84 9.59
CA VAL A 454 15.98 12.30 9.22
C VAL A 454 15.98 10.78 9.37
N GLN A 455 15.53 10.27 10.50
CA GLN A 455 15.53 8.84 10.82
C GLN A 455 14.39 8.04 10.16
N THR A 456 13.50 8.68 9.39
CA THR A 456 12.42 8.00 8.62
C THR A 456 12.51 8.26 7.12
N MET A 457 12.28 9.51 6.70
CA MET A 457 12.33 9.92 5.29
C MET A 457 13.78 9.95 4.79
N GLY A 458 14.72 10.51 5.57
CA GLY A 458 16.14 10.55 5.20
C GLY A 458 16.73 9.17 4.97
N VAL A 459 16.42 8.20 5.83
CA VAL A 459 16.79 6.78 5.66
C VAL A 459 16.19 6.19 4.38
N SER A 460 14.95 6.57 4.04
CA SER A 460 14.30 6.13 2.81
C SER A 460 15.03 6.62 1.57
N VAL A 461 15.43 7.90 1.53
CA VAL A 461 16.21 8.45 0.40
C VAL A 461 17.61 7.84 0.34
N ALA A 462 18.29 7.73 1.48
CA ALA A 462 19.67 7.22 1.55
C ALA A 462 19.80 5.77 1.07
N LEU A 463 18.77 4.93 1.23
CA LEU A 463 18.73 3.56 0.71
C LEU A 463 18.23 3.46 -0.75
N GLY A 464 17.96 4.58 -1.42
CA GLY A 464 17.51 4.61 -2.81
C GLY A 464 16.03 4.22 -3.00
N ALA A 465 15.17 4.46 -2.00
CA ALA A 465 13.73 4.22 -2.15
C ALA A 465 13.13 5.08 -3.26
N THR A 466 12.02 4.61 -3.85
CA THR A 466 11.31 5.32 -4.91
C THR A 466 10.55 6.54 -4.38
N GLY A 467 10.11 6.47 -3.14
CA GLY A 467 9.47 7.59 -2.45
C GLY A 467 9.03 7.25 -1.03
N VAL A 468 8.36 8.20 -0.41
CA VAL A 468 7.54 7.98 0.80
C VAL A 468 6.10 8.36 0.52
N VAL A 469 5.17 7.63 1.14
CA VAL A 469 3.78 8.03 1.25
C VAL A 469 3.55 8.58 2.64
N LEU A 470 3.20 9.87 2.73
CA LEU A 470 2.84 10.54 3.96
C LEU A 470 1.36 10.27 4.26
N TRP A 471 1.11 9.38 5.21
CA TRP A 471 -0.23 8.98 5.61
C TRP A 471 -0.69 9.66 6.89
N GLY A 472 -2.00 9.90 6.96
CA GLY A 472 -2.70 10.38 8.13
C GLY A 472 -4.19 10.03 8.05
N ASP A 473 -4.88 10.14 9.18
CA ASP A 473 -6.31 9.92 9.29
C ASP A 473 -7.09 11.26 9.45
N LEU A 474 -8.39 11.18 9.70
CA LEU A 474 -9.27 12.35 9.69
C LEU A 474 -9.04 13.33 10.87
N SER A 475 -8.24 13.00 11.89
CA SER A 475 -7.93 13.96 12.97
C SER A 475 -7.17 15.19 12.46
N PHE A 476 -6.39 15.05 11.38
CA PHE A 476 -5.64 16.15 10.77
C PHE A 476 -6.51 17.19 10.04
N SER A 477 -7.83 16.98 10.00
CA SER A 477 -8.78 17.90 9.36
C SER A 477 -10.18 17.77 9.96
N SER A 478 -10.25 17.62 11.30
CA SER A 478 -11.50 17.56 12.05
C SER A 478 -12.00 18.93 12.53
N SER A 479 -11.11 19.92 12.61
CA SER A 479 -11.39 21.31 12.97
C SER A 479 -10.46 22.26 12.22
N GLU A 480 -10.80 23.54 12.20
CA GLU A 480 -9.94 24.61 11.70
C GLU A 480 -8.59 24.64 12.46
N GLU A 481 -8.61 24.46 13.79
CA GLU A 481 -7.42 24.37 14.62
C GLU A 481 -6.46 23.25 14.16
N GLU A 482 -6.94 22.02 13.96
CA GLU A 482 -6.09 20.92 13.49
C GLU A 482 -5.55 21.18 12.07
N CYS A 483 -6.30 21.88 11.23
CA CYS A 483 -5.84 22.30 9.91
C CYS A 483 -4.74 23.37 9.98
N TRP A 484 -4.83 24.35 10.89
CA TRP A 484 -3.73 25.30 11.13
C TRP A 484 -2.51 24.62 11.76
N ARG A 485 -2.69 23.76 12.76
CA ARG A 485 -1.60 22.94 13.34
C ARG A 485 -0.88 22.09 12.29
N LEU A 486 -1.62 21.58 11.29
CA LEU A 486 -1.07 20.86 10.15
C LEU A 486 -0.36 21.78 9.14
N HIS A 487 -0.92 22.96 8.85
CA HIS A 487 -0.29 23.99 8.02
C HIS A 487 1.05 24.42 8.60
N ASP A 488 1.11 24.71 9.89
CA ASP A 488 2.30 25.23 10.55
C ASP A 488 3.39 24.15 10.66
N TYR A 489 3.01 22.89 10.86
CA TYR A 489 3.95 21.76 10.75
C TYR A 489 4.47 21.56 9.31
N LEU A 490 3.63 21.79 8.30
CA LEU A 490 4.03 21.74 6.89
C LEU A 490 5.02 22.84 6.55
N VAL A 491 4.77 24.09 6.96
CA VAL A 491 5.64 25.24 6.66
C VAL A 491 6.91 25.24 7.53
N GLY A 492 6.78 24.97 8.82
CA GLY A 492 7.87 25.12 9.80
C GLY A 492 8.82 23.93 9.95
N THR A 493 8.43 22.71 9.54
CA THR A 493 9.26 21.50 9.76
C THR A 493 9.30 20.57 8.55
N LEU A 494 8.16 20.07 8.10
CA LEU A 494 8.12 19.01 7.08
C LEU A 494 8.51 19.53 5.69
N GLY A 495 8.00 20.68 5.28
CA GLY A 495 8.27 21.31 3.99
C GLY A 495 9.74 21.63 3.74
N PRO A 496 10.42 22.37 4.63
CA PRO A 496 11.85 22.64 4.53
C PRO A 496 12.68 21.35 4.40
N TYR A 497 12.33 20.33 5.17
CA TYR A 497 12.99 19.02 5.09
C TYR A 497 12.75 18.30 3.75
N VAL A 498 11.51 18.29 3.25
CA VAL A 498 11.17 17.70 1.94
C VAL A 498 11.93 18.42 0.81
N ILE A 499 11.99 19.75 0.85
CA ILE A 499 12.73 20.55 -0.14
C ILE A 499 14.23 20.20 -0.11
N ASN A 500 14.84 20.12 1.07
CA ASN A 500 16.26 19.73 1.20
C ASN A 500 16.50 18.33 0.62
N VAL A 501 15.79 17.31 1.10
CA VAL A 501 16.07 15.91 0.77
C VAL A 501 15.73 15.56 -0.70
N THR A 502 14.71 16.20 -1.29
CA THR A 502 14.38 16.00 -2.72
C THR A 502 15.38 16.71 -3.64
N ARG A 503 15.83 17.93 -3.30
CA ARG A 503 16.88 18.63 -4.07
C ARG A 503 18.24 17.92 -3.97
N ALA A 504 18.58 17.35 -2.82
CA ALA A 504 19.78 16.54 -2.65
C ALA A 504 19.73 15.26 -3.51
N ALA A 505 18.59 14.55 -3.50
CA ALA A 505 18.38 13.39 -4.36
C ALA A 505 18.48 13.74 -5.86
N MET A 506 17.94 14.89 -6.27
CA MET A 506 18.09 15.42 -7.64
C MET A 506 19.56 15.66 -7.99
N ALA A 507 20.27 16.44 -7.16
CA ALA A 507 21.68 16.79 -7.42
C ALA A 507 22.56 15.54 -7.54
N CYS A 508 22.42 14.59 -6.61
CA CYS A 508 23.17 13.33 -6.66
C CYS A 508 22.78 12.47 -7.89
N SER A 509 21.48 12.39 -8.24
CA SER A 509 21.03 11.68 -9.45
C SER A 509 21.67 12.23 -10.72
N HIS A 510 21.72 13.56 -10.89
CA HIS A 510 22.35 14.17 -12.05
C HIS A 510 23.88 14.03 -12.03
N GLN A 511 24.53 14.36 -10.92
CA GLN A 511 25.99 14.45 -10.82
C GLN A 511 26.70 13.09 -10.71
N ARG A 512 26.07 12.08 -10.10
CA ARG A 512 26.64 10.73 -9.92
C ARG A 512 26.05 9.70 -10.86
N CYS A 513 24.77 9.83 -11.22
CA CYS A 513 24.00 8.82 -11.95
C CYS A 513 23.48 9.29 -13.32
N HIS A 514 24.01 10.39 -13.86
CA HIS A 514 23.66 10.96 -15.18
C HIS A 514 22.15 11.25 -15.38
N GLY A 515 21.40 11.49 -14.29
CA GLY A 515 19.93 11.62 -14.32
C GLY A 515 19.19 10.32 -14.69
N ARG A 516 19.89 9.18 -14.63
CA ARG A 516 19.45 7.85 -15.12
C ARG A 516 19.38 6.79 -14.00
N GLY A 517 19.48 7.23 -12.75
CA GLY A 517 19.36 6.39 -11.56
C GLY A 517 19.26 7.20 -10.28
N ARG A 518 18.92 6.51 -9.19
CA ARG A 518 18.89 7.06 -7.82
C ARG A 518 20.23 6.85 -7.15
N CYS A 519 20.65 7.80 -6.33
CA CYS A 519 21.72 7.54 -5.37
C CYS A 519 21.22 6.63 -4.24
N ALA A 520 22.01 5.63 -3.88
CA ALA A 520 21.81 4.74 -2.75
C ALA A 520 23.16 4.48 -2.07
N ARG A 521 23.15 4.48 -0.74
CA ARG A 521 24.34 4.31 0.11
C ARG A 521 25.08 3.01 -0.25
N ARG A 522 26.39 3.11 -0.51
CA ARG A 522 27.20 1.98 -1.00
C ARG A 522 27.47 0.94 0.08
N ASP A 523 27.75 1.40 1.30
CA ASP A 523 27.97 0.55 2.47
C ASP A 523 26.81 0.70 3.47
N PRO A 524 26.04 -0.36 3.79
CA PRO A 524 25.04 -0.34 4.86
C PRO A 524 25.58 0.10 6.23
N GLY A 525 26.88 -0.08 6.48
CA GLY A 525 27.58 0.33 7.70
C GLY A 525 27.77 1.85 7.87
N GLN A 526 27.76 2.63 6.79
CA GLN A 526 27.90 4.09 6.82
C GLN A 526 26.61 4.79 7.31
N LEU A 527 26.25 4.59 8.58
CA LEU A 527 24.97 5.02 9.14
C LEU A 527 24.68 6.51 8.97
N GLU A 528 25.69 7.37 9.06
CA GLU A 528 25.53 8.84 8.96
C GLU A 528 25.45 9.38 7.52
N ALA A 529 25.62 8.53 6.49
CA ALA A 529 25.56 8.96 5.10
C ALA A 529 24.11 9.20 4.63
N PHE A 530 23.64 10.45 4.72
CA PHE A 530 22.32 10.88 4.25
C PHE A 530 22.40 11.77 3.00
N LEU A 531 21.33 11.78 2.19
CA LEU A 531 21.21 12.66 1.02
C LEU A 531 20.56 13.98 1.43
N HIS A 532 21.37 14.92 1.92
CA HIS A 532 20.97 16.29 2.26
C HIS A 532 21.78 17.33 1.50
N LEU A 533 21.21 18.51 1.33
CA LEU A 533 21.97 19.71 0.95
C LEU A 533 22.71 20.24 2.18
N ARG A 534 23.91 20.77 1.95
CA ARG A 534 24.68 21.54 2.94
C ARG A 534 23.96 22.86 3.30
N PRO A 535 24.31 23.53 4.42
CA PRO A 535 23.65 24.77 4.85
C PRO A 535 23.78 25.94 3.87
N ASP A 536 24.85 25.94 3.08
CA ASP A 536 25.13 26.85 1.96
C ASP A 536 24.28 26.56 0.71
N GLY A 537 23.42 25.52 0.75
CA GLY A 537 22.61 25.06 -0.38
C GLY A 537 23.37 24.21 -1.41
N ILE A 538 24.67 23.99 -1.19
CA ILE A 538 25.55 23.25 -2.11
C ILE A 538 25.27 21.73 -1.99
N PRO A 539 25.33 20.97 -3.11
CA PRO A 539 25.45 19.52 -3.09
C PRO A 539 26.40 18.98 -2.02
N GLY A 540 25.96 17.94 -1.31
CA GLY A 540 26.84 17.19 -0.40
C GLY A 540 27.87 16.37 -1.15
N ASP A 541 28.78 15.74 -0.41
CA ASP A 541 29.65 14.73 -0.99
C ASP A 541 28.85 13.47 -1.36
N TRP A 542 29.06 12.98 -2.57
CA TRP A 542 28.39 11.80 -3.13
C TRP A 542 29.28 10.53 -3.12
N GLU A 543 30.51 10.59 -2.58
CA GLU A 543 31.37 9.41 -2.43
C GLU A 543 30.76 8.26 -1.62
N PRO A 544 29.97 8.48 -0.55
CA PRO A 544 29.27 7.38 0.16
C PRO A 544 28.20 6.67 -0.68
N PHE A 545 27.87 7.18 -1.87
CA PHE A 545 26.75 6.72 -2.67
C PHE A 545 27.17 5.95 -3.94
N SER A 546 26.20 5.20 -4.46
CA SER A 546 26.24 4.37 -5.67
C SER A 546 24.92 4.50 -6.42
N CYS A 547 24.84 4.08 -7.68
CA CYS A 547 23.67 4.33 -8.51
C CYS A 547 22.76 3.10 -8.68
N HIS A 548 21.53 3.19 -8.19
CA HIS A 548 20.43 2.30 -8.53
C HIS A 548 19.76 2.79 -9.82
N CYS A 549 20.13 2.20 -10.96
CA CYS A 549 19.69 2.67 -12.27
C CYS A 549 18.20 2.47 -12.54
N TYR A 550 17.60 3.42 -13.26
CA TYR A 550 16.24 3.29 -13.76
C TYR A 550 16.14 2.18 -14.82
N ARG A 551 14.94 1.64 -15.01
CA ARG A 551 14.64 0.61 -16.01
C ARG A 551 15.17 1.02 -17.39
N GLY A 552 16.03 0.18 -17.96
CA GLY A 552 16.69 0.44 -19.25
C GLY A 552 18.10 1.04 -19.17
N TRP A 553 18.60 1.43 -18.00
CA TRP A 553 19.96 1.93 -17.79
C TRP A 553 20.80 0.98 -16.94
N ALA A 554 22.14 1.03 -17.11
CA ALA A 554 23.07 0.10 -16.50
C ALA A 554 24.49 0.68 -16.32
N GLY A 555 25.30 -0.01 -15.52
CA GLY A 555 26.65 0.41 -15.12
C GLY A 555 26.67 1.22 -13.82
N PRO A 556 27.85 1.41 -13.19
CA PRO A 556 27.98 1.99 -11.84
C PRO A 556 27.47 3.43 -11.70
N THR A 557 27.28 4.11 -12.82
CA THR A 557 26.88 5.52 -12.99
C THR A 557 25.66 5.67 -13.91
N CYS A 558 25.02 4.56 -14.30
CA CYS A 558 23.86 4.50 -15.22
C CYS A 558 24.05 5.07 -16.64
N GLN A 559 25.30 5.31 -17.06
CA GLN A 559 25.59 5.89 -18.37
C GLN A 559 25.30 4.97 -19.57
N LYS A 560 25.25 3.64 -19.39
CA LYS A 560 25.13 2.65 -20.49
C LYS A 560 23.67 2.17 -20.66
N PRO A 561 23.15 2.06 -21.90
CA PRO A 561 21.87 1.39 -22.14
C PRO A 561 21.92 -0.09 -21.76
N GLY A 562 20.90 -0.52 -21.01
CA GLY A 562 20.75 -1.89 -20.51
C GLY A 562 20.44 -2.92 -21.60
N LEU A 563 20.61 -4.20 -21.26
CA LEU A 563 20.54 -5.32 -22.22
C LEU A 563 19.20 -5.43 -22.95
N ALA A 564 18.09 -5.02 -22.33
CA ALA A 564 16.77 -4.99 -22.96
C ALA A 564 16.70 -3.99 -24.13
N LEU A 565 17.17 -2.75 -23.92
CA LEU A 565 17.28 -1.75 -25.00
C LEU A 565 18.27 -2.19 -26.07
N ARG A 566 19.40 -2.83 -25.70
CA ARG A 566 20.34 -3.39 -26.68
C ARG A 566 19.70 -4.45 -27.58
N ARG A 567 18.86 -5.34 -27.03
CA ARG A 567 18.09 -6.32 -27.83
C ARG A 567 17.05 -5.65 -28.72
N GLN A 568 16.30 -4.66 -28.21
CA GLN A 568 15.32 -3.92 -29.02
C GLN A 568 15.96 -3.09 -30.13
N HIS A 569 17.09 -2.42 -29.87
CA HIS A 569 17.87 -1.75 -30.91
C HIS A 569 18.41 -2.74 -31.94
N LYS A 570 19.03 -3.86 -31.51
CA LYS A 570 19.56 -4.85 -32.48
C LYS A 570 18.45 -5.47 -33.33
N ALA A 571 17.25 -5.70 -32.78
CA ALA A 571 16.08 -6.14 -33.53
C ALA A 571 15.58 -5.08 -34.53
N ARG A 572 15.50 -3.79 -34.14
CA ARG A 572 15.15 -2.69 -35.05
C ARG A 572 16.20 -2.49 -36.15
N SER A 573 17.49 -2.58 -35.82
CA SER A 573 18.58 -2.53 -36.80
C SER A 573 18.55 -3.72 -37.76
N HIS A 574 18.19 -4.93 -37.31
CA HIS A 574 17.96 -6.05 -38.22
C HIS A 574 16.78 -5.79 -39.15
N LEU A 575 15.62 -5.32 -38.66
CA LEU A 575 14.48 -4.98 -39.53
C LEU A 575 14.83 -3.90 -40.58
N LEU A 576 15.60 -2.89 -40.19
CA LEU A 576 16.06 -1.83 -41.11
C LEU A 576 17.07 -2.34 -42.15
N LEU A 577 17.88 -3.35 -41.81
CA LEU A 577 18.83 -3.97 -42.74
C LEU A 577 18.18 -5.04 -43.65
N THR A 578 17.12 -5.72 -43.21
CA THR A 578 16.39 -6.71 -44.03
C THR A 578 15.44 -6.08 -45.05
N ASN A 579 15.14 -4.78 -44.95
CA ASN A 579 14.27 -4.08 -45.89
C ASN A 579 14.95 -3.67 -47.22
N HIS A 580 16.23 -4.04 -47.41
CA HIS A 580 16.98 -3.83 -48.66
C HIS A 580 17.46 -5.13 -49.31
N SER A 581 16.62 -6.19 -49.30
CA SER A 581 16.85 -7.37 -50.13
C SER A 581 15.56 -8.04 -50.61
N SER A 582 15.42 -8.11 -51.95
CA SER A 582 14.52 -8.99 -52.73
C SER A 582 13.01 -8.95 -52.44
N CYS A 583 12.25 -8.32 -53.34
CA CYS A 583 10.86 -8.68 -53.63
C CYS A 583 10.81 -9.67 -54.81
N PRO A 584 10.34 -10.91 -54.63
CA PRO A 584 9.91 -11.79 -55.72
C PRO A 584 8.38 -11.71 -55.97
N CYS A 585 7.92 -12.35 -57.05
CA CYS A 585 6.51 -12.57 -57.45
C CYS A 585 5.79 -11.42 -58.20
N CYS A 586 6.18 -11.22 -59.47
CA CYS A 586 5.30 -10.69 -60.52
C CYS A 586 5.61 -11.37 -61.86
N HIS A 587 4.98 -12.51 -62.15
CA HIS A 587 4.91 -13.10 -63.49
C HIS A 587 3.59 -13.86 -63.67
N LEU A 588 2.82 -13.44 -64.68
CA LEU A 588 1.73 -14.16 -65.32
C LEU A 588 1.91 -13.99 -66.83
N PRO A 589 1.82 -15.05 -67.65
CA PRO A 589 1.85 -14.94 -69.10
C PRO A 589 0.43 -14.74 -69.67
N SER A 590 0.32 -13.83 -70.64
CA SER A 590 -0.73 -13.82 -71.69
C SER A 590 -0.36 -14.85 -72.78
N PRO A 591 -1.27 -15.27 -73.69
CA PRO A 591 -2.35 -14.50 -74.32
C PRO A 591 -3.54 -14.18 -73.42
#